data_AF-A0A966Q124-F1
#
_entry.id   AF-A0A966Q124-F1
#
_cell.length_a   1.000
_cell.length_b   1.000
_cell.length_c   1.000
_cell.angle_alpha   90.00
_cell.angle_beta   90.00
_cell.angle_gamma   90.00
#
_symmetry.space_group_name_H-M   'P 1'
#
loop_
_entity.id
_entity.type
_entity.pdbx_description
1 polymer ?
#
loop_
_entity_poly.entity_id
_entity_poly.type
_entity_poly.pdbx_seq_one_letter_code
_entity_poly.pdbx_strand_id
1 'polypeptide(L)'
;MDIAEKIKVPSNVYDRNAHRRFLRQQKREQERLERERIEREETERRIRDYCNRRNSSFNLLMTMHELDQKVVCKRAIESLEPRLRFVAVRRFYQNQTLRSIGEELGISGNRVLQLEAKLLRILKEAFMRGKM
;
A
#
# COMPACT_ATOMS: atom_id res chain seq x y z
N MET A 1 -38.98 -42.59 -63.85
CA MET A 1 -38.79 -41.26 -64.45
C MET A 1 -39.12 -40.23 -63.40
N ASP A 2 -38.18 -39.32 -63.20
CA ASP A 2 -37.90 -38.59 -61.97
C ASP A 2 -38.87 -37.46 -61.65
N ILE A 3 -39.34 -37.42 -60.40
CA ILE A 3 -39.99 -36.25 -59.79
C ILE A 3 -38.88 -35.46 -59.10
N ALA A 4 -38.21 -34.60 -59.87
CA ALA A 4 -37.22 -33.67 -59.32
C ALA A 4 -37.94 -32.52 -58.61
N GLU A 5 -38.18 -32.70 -57.32
CA GLU A 5 -38.61 -31.67 -56.39
C GLU A 5 -37.64 -30.47 -56.43
N LYS A 6 -38.12 -29.34 -56.95
CA LYS A 6 -37.42 -28.05 -56.89
C LYS A 6 -37.38 -27.56 -55.44
N ILE A 7 -36.35 -27.96 -54.70
CA ILE A 7 -35.99 -27.32 -53.43
C ILE A 7 -35.55 -25.88 -53.77
N LYS A 8 -36.43 -24.90 -53.54
CA LYS A 8 -36.05 -23.49 -53.50
C LYS A 8 -35.21 -23.27 -52.25
N VAL A 9 -33.88 -23.32 -52.41
CA VAL A 9 -32.95 -22.86 -51.38
C VAL A 9 -33.14 -21.33 -51.27
N PRO A 10 -33.52 -20.80 -50.10
CA PRO A 10 -33.64 -19.35 -49.94
C PRO A 10 -32.26 -18.73 -50.15
N SER A 11 -32.15 -17.81 -51.11
CA SER A 11 -30.93 -17.05 -51.32
C SER A 11 -30.64 -16.28 -50.03
N ASN A 12 -29.58 -16.69 -49.33
CA ASN A 12 -29.09 -16.00 -48.15
C ASN A 12 -28.54 -14.64 -48.60
N VAL A 13 -29.43 -13.64 -48.66
CA VAL A 13 -29.05 -12.24 -48.92
C VAL A 13 -28.40 -11.75 -47.64
N TYR A 14 -27.10 -11.97 -47.55
CA TYR A 14 -26.28 -11.40 -46.50
C TYR A 14 -26.37 -9.88 -46.57
N ASP A 15 -27.10 -9.27 -45.63
CA ASP A 15 -27.19 -7.82 -45.53
C ASP A 15 -25.83 -7.27 -45.05
N ARG A 16 -24.99 -6.91 -46.03
CA ARG A 16 -23.67 -6.31 -45.80
C ARG A 16 -23.74 -5.07 -44.92
N ASN A 17 -24.87 -4.35 -44.91
CA ASN A 17 -25.03 -3.16 -44.08
C ASN A 17 -25.32 -3.52 -42.63
N ALA A 18 -26.13 -4.55 -42.38
CA ALA A 18 -26.33 -5.10 -41.03
C ALA A 18 -25.02 -5.65 -40.44
N HIS A 19 -24.24 -6.39 -41.23
CA HIS A 19 -22.94 -6.89 -40.78
C HIS A 19 -21.93 -5.76 -40.49
N ARG A 20 -21.87 -4.72 -41.33
CA ARG A 20 -21.03 -3.54 -41.08
C ARG A 20 -21.44 -2.78 -39.81
N ARG A 21 -22.73 -2.71 -39.48
CA ARG A 21 -23.21 -2.11 -38.22
C ARG A 21 -22.80 -2.96 -37.02
N PHE A 22 -22.94 -4.28 -37.11
CA PHE A 22 -22.52 -5.22 -36.07
C PHE A 22 -21.01 -5.14 -35.80
N LEU A 23 -20.17 -5.14 -36.84
CA LEU A 23 -18.72 -4.98 -36.69
C LEU A 23 -18.34 -3.62 -36.07
N ARG A 24 -19.03 -2.55 -36.44
CA ARG A 24 -18.83 -1.22 -35.81
C ARG A 24 -19.24 -1.21 -34.35
N GLN A 25 -20.29 -1.95 -33.99
CA GLN A 25 -20.76 -2.08 -32.62
C GLN A 25 -19.78 -2.88 -31.77
N GLN A 26 -19.30 -4.02 -32.27
CA GLN A 26 -18.25 -4.80 -31.59
C GLN A 26 -16.96 -4.01 -31.41
N LYS A 27 -16.54 -3.23 -32.42
CA LYS A 27 -15.35 -2.39 -32.31
C LYS A 27 -15.49 -1.33 -31.21
N ARG A 28 -16.65 -0.68 -31.10
CA ARG A 28 -16.93 0.29 -30.03
C ARG A 28 -16.95 -0.35 -28.65
N GLU A 29 -17.47 -1.58 -28.57
CA GLU A 29 -17.53 -2.34 -27.33
C GLU A 29 -16.13 -2.78 -26.87
N GLN A 30 -15.29 -3.24 -27.80
CA GLN A 30 -13.87 -3.51 -27.52
C GLN A 30 -13.12 -2.26 -27.08
N GLU A 31 -13.30 -1.12 -27.77
CA GLU A 31 -12.69 0.15 -27.39
C GLU A 31 -13.14 0.62 -25.99
N ARG A 32 -14.40 0.35 -25.61
CA ARG A 32 -14.92 0.68 -24.27
C ARG A 32 -14.28 -0.19 -23.19
N LEU A 33 -14.21 -1.50 -23.42
CA LEU A 33 -13.58 -2.46 -22.50
C LEU A 33 -12.09 -2.16 -22.31
N GLU A 34 -11.40 -1.79 -23.39
CA GLU A 34 -9.98 -1.44 -23.34
C GLU A 34 -9.73 -0.15 -22.55
N ARG A 35 -10.60 0.86 -22.69
CA ARG A 35 -10.56 2.08 -21.86
C ARG A 35 -10.79 1.77 -20.38
N GLU A 36 -11.78 0.94 -20.06
CA GLU A 36 -12.05 0.52 -18.68
C GLU A 36 -10.89 -0.28 -18.09
N ARG A 37 -10.20 -1.10 -18.89
CA ARG A 37 -8.99 -1.82 -18.45
C ARG A 37 -7.85 -0.86 -18.14
N ILE A 38 -7.60 0.12 -19.02
CA ILE A 38 -6.55 1.13 -18.84
C ILE A 38 -6.83 1.96 -17.57
N GLU A 39 -8.07 2.37 -17.34
CA GLU A 39 -8.45 3.16 -16.16
C GLU A 39 -8.27 2.36 -14.85
N ARG A 40 -8.61 1.06 -14.86
CA ARG A 40 -8.33 0.15 -13.74
C ARG A 40 -6.82 -0.02 -13.50
N GLU A 41 -6.05 -0.25 -14.55
CA GLU A 41 -4.59 -0.39 -14.44
C GLU A 41 -3.92 0.91 -13.93
N GLU A 42 -4.42 2.08 -14.31
CA GLU A 42 -3.94 3.37 -13.81
C GLU A 42 -4.31 3.60 -12.35
N THR A 43 -5.55 3.29 -11.95
CA THR A 43 -5.98 3.42 -10.55
C THR A 43 -5.23 2.46 -9.64
N GLU A 44 -5.00 1.22 -10.06
CA GLU A 44 -4.16 0.26 -9.35
C GLU A 44 -2.71 0.73 -9.23
N ARG A 45 -2.14 1.32 -10.30
CA ARG A 45 -0.81 1.95 -10.24
C ARG A 45 -0.75 3.05 -9.20
N ARG A 46 -1.72 3.97 -9.20
CA ARG A 46 -1.78 5.07 -8.22
C ARG A 46 -1.90 4.57 -6.78
N ILE A 47 -2.72 3.55 -6.53
CA ILE A 47 -2.87 2.93 -5.21
C ILE A 47 -1.55 2.30 -4.77
N ARG A 48 -0.89 1.56 -5.66
CA ARG A 48 0.41 0.93 -5.41
C ARG A 48 1.47 1.97 -5.06
N ASP A 49 1.54 3.06 -5.81
CA ASP A 49 2.49 4.15 -5.57
C ASP A 49 2.22 4.85 -4.24
N TYR A 50 0.96 5.08 -3.89
CA TYR A 50 0.57 5.64 -2.60
C TYR A 50 0.99 4.74 -1.42
N CYS A 51 0.73 3.44 -1.52
CA CYS A 51 1.13 2.46 -0.52
C CYS A 51 2.66 2.33 -0.40
N ASN A 52 3.38 2.31 -1.52
CA ASN A 52 4.84 2.26 -1.55
C ASN A 52 5.47 3.50 -0.93
N ARG A 53 4.92 4.69 -1.22
CA ARG A 53 5.40 5.96 -0.65
C ARG A 53 5.18 6.02 0.88
N ARG A 54 4.17 5.32 1.41
CA ARG A 54 3.85 5.27 2.84
C ARG A 54 4.66 4.21 3.62
N ASN A 55 5.10 3.12 2.98
CA ASN A 55 5.85 2.01 3.61
C ASN A 55 7.39 2.14 3.55
N SER A 56 7.91 3.25 3.04
CA SER A 56 9.33 3.41 2.70
C SER A 56 10.32 3.24 3.85
N SER A 57 9.97 3.61 5.10
CA SER A 57 10.93 3.63 6.22
C SER A 57 11.17 2.25 6.84
N PHE A 58 10.12 1.46 7.01
CA PHE A 58 10.24 0.10 7.54
C PHE A 58 11.03 -0.79 6.57
N ASN A 59 10.76 -0.66 5.26
CA ASN A 59 11.49 -1.39 4.23
C ASN A 59 12.96 -0.98 4.17
N LEU A 60 13.28 0.31 4.30
CA LEU A 60 14.67 0.78 4.31
C LEU A 60 15.46 0.18 5.48
N LEU A 61 14.90 0.22 6.70
CA LEU A 61 15.56 -0.35 7.88
C LEU A 61 15.76 -1.87 7.72
N MET A 62 14.76 -2.59 7.20
CA MET A 62 14.85 -4.04 6.99
C MET A 62 15.87 -4.45 5.92
N THR A 63 16.17 -3.57 4.97
CA THR A 63 17.20 -3.82 3.94
C THR A 63 18.63 -3.54 4.39
N MET A 64 18.83 -2.82 5.51
CA MET A 64 20.16 -2.54 6.06
C MET A 64 20.76 -3.77 6.75
N HIS A 65 22.09 -3.86 6.82
CA HIS A 65 22.76 -4.87 7.63
C HIS A 65 22.44 -4.67 9.13
N GLU A 66 22.35 -5.76 9.88
CA GLU A 66 21.87 -5.74 11.28
C GLU A 66 22.68 -4.79 12.19
N LEU A 67 23.99 -4.70 11.97
CA LEU A 67 24.86 -3.75 12.69
C LEU A 67 24.50 -2.30 12.39
N ASP A 68 24.22 -1.97 11.13
CA ASP A 68 23.86 -0.61 10.74
C ASP A 68 22.50 -0.23 11.30
N GLN A 69 21.54 -1.16 11.30
CA GLN A 69 20.25 -0.97 11.96
C GLN A 69 20.42 -0.62 13.45
N LYS A 70 21.29 -1.36 14.17
CA LYS A 70 21.58 -1.10 15.58
C LYS A 70 22.21 0.28 15.80
N VAL A 71 23.15 0.70 14.94
CA VAL A 71 23.78 2.02 15.02
C VAL A 71 22.78 3.15 14.79
N VAL A 72 21.95 3.04 13.74
CA VAL A 72 20.93 4.06 13.45
C VAL A 72 19.90 4.15 14.58
N CYS A 73 19.38 3.01 15.05
CA CYS A 73 18.46 2.98 16.19
C CYS A 73 19.07 3.59 17.46
N LYS A 74 20.35 3.29 17.73
CA LYS A 74 21.08 3.88 18.88
C LYS A 74 21.15 5.40 18.77
N ARG A 75 21.60 5.94 17.62
CA ARG A 75 21.66 7.39 17.38
C ARG A 75 20.28 8.03 17.49
N ALA A 76 19.25 7.36 17.00
CA ALA A 76 17.87 7.82 17.10
C ALA A 76 17.43 7.96 18.55
N ILE A 77 17.72 6.97 19.38
CA ILE A 77 17.39 7.01 20.81
C ILE A 77 18.21 8.06 21.54
N GLU A 78 19.49 8.24 21.17
CA GLU A 78 20.37 9.28 21.72
C GLU A 78 19.94 10.71 21.35
N SER A 79 19.19 10.90 20.27
CA SER A 79 18.63 12.20 19.89
C SER A 79 17.40 12.61 20.72
N LEU A 80 16.79 11.67 21.44
CA LEU A 80 15.59 11.92 22.22
C LEU A 80 15.88 12.73 23.48
N GLU A 81 14.88 13.52 23.89
CA GLU A 81 14.84 14.16 25.21
C GLU A 81 15.09 13.11 26.32
N PRO A 82 15.86 13.43 27.39
CA PRO A 82 16.25 12.45 28.41
C PRO A 82 15.08 11.65 28.99
N ARG A 83 13.93 12.31 29.19
CA ARG A 83 12.72 11.66 29.72
C ARG A 83 12.11 10.65 28.75
N LEU A 84 12.12 10.93 27.44
CA LEU A 84 11.64 10.00 26.42
C LEU A 84 12.62 8.85 26.21
N ARG A 85 13.93 9.13 26.29
CA ARG A 85 14.99 8.12 26.24
C ARG A 85 14.86 7.13 27.39
N PHE A 86 14.59 7.60 28.60
CA PHE A 86 14.35 6.75 29.76
C PHE A 86 13.21 5.76 29.50
N VAL A 87 12.05 6.27 29.05
CA VAL A 87 10.89 5.43 28.70
C VAL A 87 11.25 4.44 27.58
N ALA A 88 11.97 4.87 26.55
CA ALA A 88 12.38 4.01 25.43
C ALA A 88 13.25 2.83 25.90
N VAL A 89 14.28 3.09 26.71
CA VAL A 89 15.19 2.06 27.22
C VAL A 89 14.43 1.07 28.10
N ARG A 90 13.65 1.58 29.05
CA ARG A 90 12.89 0.75 30.01
C ARG A 90 11.85 -0.12 29.31
N ARG A 91 11.13 0.45 28.35
CA ARG A 91 10.05 -0.22 27.63
C ARG A 91 10.55 -1.28 26.64
N PHE A 92 11.54 -0.93 25.81
CA PHE A 92 11.94 -1.75 24.66
C PHE A 92 13.21 -2.59 24.87
N TYR A 93 14.11 -2.17 25.77
CA TYR A 93 15.34 -2.92 26.05
C TYR A 93 15.25 -3.75 27.34
N GLN A 94 14.41 -3.31 28.28
CA GLN A 94 14.25 -3.96 29.59
C GLN A 94 12.85 -4.56 29.80
N ASN A 95 11.98 -4.47 28.80
CA ASN A 95 10.63 -5.06 28.79
C ASN A 95 9.76 -4.70 30.01
N GLN A 96 9.98 -3.51 30.60
CA GLN A 96 9.18 -3.07 31.73
C GLN A 96 7.75 -2.70 31.30
N THR A 97 6.80 -2.89 32.23
CA THR A 97 5.41 -2.47 32.04
C THR A 97 5.28 -0.96 32.21
N LEU A 98 4.29 -0.35 31.54
CA LEU A 98 4.01 1.09 31.69
C LEU A 98 3.70 1.48 33.13
N ARG A 99 3.12 0.56 33.90
CA ARG A 99 2.88 0.74 35.33
C ARG A 99 4.19 0.86 36.10
N SER A 100 5.09 -0.10 35.94
CA SER A 100 6.40 -0.10 36.63
C SER A 100 7.23 1.14 36.25
N ILE A 101 7.22 1.54 34.98
CA ILE A 101 7.89 2.78 34.53
C ILE A 101 7.24 4.01 35.18
N GLY A 102 5.91 4.02 35.30
CA GLY A 102 5.18 5.10 35.96
C GLY A 102 5.52 5.23 37.44
N GLU A 103 5.64 4.09 38.13
CA GLU A 103 6.07 4.02 39.53
C GLU A 103 7.50 4.58 39.70
N GLU A 104 8.46 4.20 38.84
CA GLU A 104 9.83 4.76 38.86
C GLU A 104 9.88 6.28 38.60
N LEU A 105 8.99 6.78 37.75
CA LEU A 105 8.94 8.20 37.36
C LEU A 105 8.01 9.06 38.24
N GLY A 106 7.30 8.45 39.20
CA GLY A 106 6.28 9.13 40.00
C GLY A 106 5.11 9.69 39.18
N ILE A 107 4.72 9.03 38.08
CA ILE A 107 3.63 9.44 37.19
C ILE A 107 2.65 8.29 36.90
N SER A 108 1.44 8.62 36.46
CA SER A 108 0.45 7.60 36.09
C SER A 108 0.85 6.82 34.83
N GLY A 109 0.43 5.56 34.75
CA GLY A 109 0.66 4.72 33.56
C GLY A 109 0.11 5.34 32.27
N ASN A 110 -1.02 6.04 32.34
CA ASN A 110 -1.57 6.80 31.20
C ASN A 110 -0.62 7.91 30.74
N ARG A 111 0.07 8.57 31.67
CA ARG A 111 1.07 9.58 31.30
C ARG A 111 2.30 8.95 30.64
N VAL A 112 2.72 7.77 31.08
CA VAL A 112 3.80 6.99 30.41
C VAL A 112 3.37 6.58 29.01
N LEU A 113 2.13 6.12 28.81
CA LEU A 113 1.59 5.79 27.49
C LEU A 113 1.64 6.99 26.52
N GLN A 114 1.31 8.18 27.01
CA GLN A 114 1.43 9.41 26.20
C GLN A 114 2.89 9.72 25.83
N LEU A 115 3.83 9.48 26.76
CA LEU A 115 5.26 9.63 26.48
C LEU A 115 5.74 8.61 25.44
N GLU A 116 5.29 7.36 25.53
CA GLU A 116 5.57 6.30 24.55
C GLU A 116 5.01 6.66 23.16
N ALA A 117 3.77 7.15 23.08
CA ALA A 117 3.18 7.60 21.83
C ALA A 117 3.97 8.77 21.21
N LYS A 118 4.39 9.75 22.03
CA LYS A 118 5.23 10.88 21.59
C LYS A 118 6.59 10.40 21.07
N LEU A 119 7.23 9.49 21.82
CA LEU A 119 8.48 8.84 21.45
C LEU A 119 8.40 8.18 20.07
N LEU A 120 7.40 7.31 19.87
CA LEU A 120 7.22 6.58 18.60
C LEU A 120 6.98 7.53 17.43
N ARG A 121 6.23 8.62 17.65
CA ARG A 121 6.02 9.65 16.63
C ARG A 121 7.33 10.32 16.22
N ILE A 122 8.15 10.75 17.19
CA ILE A 122 9.44 11.41 16.93
C ILE A 122 10.37 10.47 16.17
N LEU A 123 10.50 9.22 16.61
CA LEU A 123 11.34 8.23 15.95
C LEU A 123 10.88 8.01 14.50
N LYS A 124 9.58 7.81 14.28
CA LYS A 124 9.01 7.66 12.94
C LYS A 124 9.34 8.84 12.04
N GLU A 125 9.21 10.06 12.53
CA GLU A 125 9.55 11.26 11.77
C GLU A 125 11.05 11.34 11.44
N ALA A 126 11.91 10.99 12.39
CA ALA A 126 13.35 10.98 12.19
C ALA A 126 13.77 9.99 11.09
N PHE A 127 13.20 8.78 11.11
CA PHE A 127 13.42 7.77 10.07
C PHE A 127 12.84 8.18 8.71
N MET A 128 11.67 8.82 8.67
CA MET A 128 11.03 9.23 7.41
C MET A 128 11.72 10.42 6.73
N ARG A 129 12.34 11.33 7.49
CA ARG A 129 12.96 12.53 6.94
C ARG A 129 14.42 12.32 6.50
N GLY A 130 14.99 11.13 6.71
CA GLY A 130 16.41 10.87 6.45
C GLY A 130 17.34 11.81 7.24
N LYS A 131 16.85 12.39 8.34
CA LYS A 131 17.58 13.36 9.18
C LYS A 131 18.25 12.63 10.35
N MET A 132 19.04 11.59 10.05
CA MET A 132 19.85 10.86 11.04
C MET A 132 21.28 10.71 10.55
#